data_AF-S0G5L7-F1
#
_entry.id   AF-S0G5L7-F1
#
_cell.length_a   1.000
_cell.length_b   1.000
_cell.length_c   1.000
_cell.angle_alpha   90.00
_cell.angle_beta   90.00
_cell.angle_gamma   90.00
#
_symmetry.space_group_name_H-M   'P 1'
#
loop_
_entity.id
_entity.type
_entity.pdbx_description
1 polymer ?
#
loop_
_entity_poly.entity_id
_entity_poly.type
_entity_poly.pdbx_seq_one_letter_code
_entity_poly.pdbx_strand_id
1 'polypeptide(L)'
;MTPQNLTWDEAIYPRSAVNRKTVEAYVEALSIGAQFPAVKVQQVVNYTPGGDLLAIVLIIIDGVHRWFAFTEAGRSHIPVIHYQDRVLDYEAVKTELLLESAQNNTTHGDRLTIADKKRIARDIATSDPDHTYTDTALAEKLGVSRQAVNTWITDIRARQKTSRAGTIIRLHRLGWTQEKISDQVGLTQNRVSQIINNAIYGNIDNLLEQGRDMAYIASHYQMDMALAWALRLTSLHDRDKFKALDWGLRTWDQWQFNDCDDRFGSDWPGRIPAQLVAHTLYYFTRPGDRVLDPMAGGGVVPDVCLLFERKCRAFDQNPHKDRPEIEPHHWDPDTGDWPLTDKPDLIFFDPPYYTKLDKTYKAAAAPKAPSVSSLPREDYIRFFARFFTLAHEHTRPGTTLAFLNADWRNFESTPAAQETPDQAVTLFDYHDLLSQTGWQTTHRIECPLSTQRLTSTQVQRMQTKRILGTIGRTLLIARRM
;
A
#
# COMPACT_ATOMS: atom_id res chain seq x y z
N MET A 1 40.08 9.75 18.32
CA MET A 1 38.82 9.05 18.60
C MET A 1 39.13 7.60 18.93
N THR A 2 38.38 6.95 19.83
CA THR A 2 38.50 5.51 20.10
C THR A 2 37.80 4.72 19.00
N PRO A 3 38.39 3.66 18.40
CA PRO A 3 37.78 2.94 17.29
C PRO A 3 36.38 2.36 17.58
N GLN A 4 36.13 1.94 18.82
CA GLN A 4 34.87 1.37 19.29
C GLN A 4 33.69 2.37 19.28
N ASN A 5 33.98 3.68 19.21
CA ASN A 5 32.94 4.71 19.15
C ASN A 5 32.44 4.95 17.71
N LEU A 6 33.01 4.26 16.71
CA LEU A 6 32.61 4.38 15.31
C LEU A 6 31.73 3.21 14.91
N THR A 7 30.71 3.49 14.11
CA THR A 7 29.79 2.49 13.58
C THR A 7 30.08 2.26 12.09
N TRP A 8 30.32 0.99 11.74
CA TRP A 8 30.32 0.55 10.35
C TRP A 8 28.89 0.17 9.96
N ASP A 9 28.32 0.93 9.03
CA ASP A 9 27.01 0.65 8.45
C ASP A 9 27.19 0.01 7.06
N GLU A 10 26.74 -1.24 6.93
CA GLU A 10 26.79 -1.99 5.68
C GLU A 10 25.94 -1.36 4.57
N ALA A 11 24.85 -0.67 4.92
CA ALA A 11 23.93 -0.10 3.94
C ALA A 11 24.51 1.10 3.18
N ILE A 12 25.51 1.77 3.74
CA ILE A 12 26.25 2.88 3.08
C ILE A 12 27.67 2.47 2.67
N TYR A 13 28.04 1.21 2.86
CA TYR A 13 29.35 0.69 2.49
C TYR A 13 29.38 0.34 1.00
N PRO A 14 30.28 0.97 0.19
CA PRO A 14 30.18 0.88 -1.26
C PRO A 14 30.66 -0.46 -1.84
N ARG A 15 31.27 -1.35 -1.04
CA ARG A 15 31.76 -2.66 -1.52
C ARG A 15 30.86 -3.80 -1.07
N SER A 16 30.90 -4.93 -1.78
CA SER A 16 30.17 -6.13 -1.38
C SER A 16 30.69 -6.78 -0.10
N ALA A 17 31.98 -6.62 0.18
CA ALA A 17 32.63 -7.13 1.38
C ALA A 17 33.92 -6.36 1.67
N VAL A 18 34.40 -6.47 2.91
CA VAL A 18 35.72 -5.95 3.31
C VAL A 18 36.82 -6.87 2.78
N ASN A 19 37.82 -6.29 2.14
CA ASN A 19 38.97 -7.03 1.61
C ASN A 19 39.97 -7.31 2.75
N ARG A 20 39.97 -8.54 3.27
CA ARG A 20 40.85 -8.97 4.37
C ARG A 20 42.33 -8.79 4.03
N LYS A 21 42.75 -9.08 2.80
CA LYS A 21 44.15 -8.92 2.37
C LYS A 21 44.61 -7.45 2.47
N THR A 22 43.73 -6.51 2.15
CA THR A 22 44.01 -5.08 2.28
C THR A 22 44.11 -4.67 3.75
N VAL A 23 43.24 -5.20 4.61
CA VAL A 23 43.32 -4.95 6.06
C VAL A 23 44.64 -5.47 6.63
N GLU A 24 45.02 -6.72 6.31
CA GLU A 24 46.26 -7.35 6.75
C GLU A 24 47.49 -6.55 6.32
N ALA A 25 47.54 -6.11 5.06
CA ALA A 25 48.62 -5.26 4.55
C ALA A 25 48.70 -3.90 5.28
N TYR A 26 47.56 -3.33 5.67
CA TYR A 26 47.52 -2.08 6.43
C TYR A 26 47.98 -2.27 7.88
N VAL A 27 47.64 -3.41 8.52
CA VAL A 27 48.15 -3.77 9.85
C VAL A 27 49.66 -3.91 9.83
N GLU A 28 50.22 -4.59 8.83
CA GLU A 28 51.67 -4.71 8.66
C GLU A 28 52.34 -3.34 8.46
N ALA A 29 51.78 -2.49 7.59
CA ALA A 29 52.28 -1.14 7.38
C ALA A 29 52.24 -0.29 8.67
N LEU A 30 51.19 -0.43 9.48
CA LEU A 30 51.09 0.22 10.79
C LEU A 30 52.17 -0.25 11.76
N SER A 31 52.61 -1.51 11.68
CA SER A 31 53.65 -2.07 12.55
C SER A 31 55.04 -1.49 12.27
N ILE A 32 55.30 -1.09 11.03
CA ILE A 32 56.55 -0.44 10.59
C ILE A 32 56.49 1.10 10.62
N GLY A 33 55.44 1.68 11.21
CA GLY A 33 55.34 3.12 11.46
C GLY A 33 54.67 3.95 10.36
N ALA A 34 53.98 3.33 9.40
CA ALA A 34 53.24 4.07 8.38
C ALA A 34 52.14 4.95 9.01
N GLN A 35 51.95 6.15 8.47
CA GLN A 35 50.87 7.05 8.84
C GLN A 35 49.77 6.99 7.77
N PHE A 36 48.57 6.61 8.18
CA PHE A 36 47.41 6.57 7.29
C PHE A 36 46.55 7.84 7.43
N PRO A 37 45.84 8.24 6.35
CA PRO A 37 44.85 9.31 6.42
C PRO A 37 43.77 9.04 7.45
N ALA A 38 43.15 10.11 7.94
CA ALA A 38 42.03 10.04 8.86
C ALA A 38 40.86 9.20 8.31
N VAL A 39 40.10 8.59 9.21
CA VAL A 39 38.80 7.97 8.91
C VAL A 39 37.76 9.09 8.79
N LYS A 40 37.00 9.12 7.70
CA LYS A 40 35.95 10.13 7.48
C LYS A 40 34.64 9.60 8.09
N VAL A 41 34.00 10.40 8.93
CA VAL A 41 32.79 10.01 9.67
C VAL A 41 31.69 11.06 9.57
N GLN A 42 30.48 10.70 9.95
CA GLN A 42 29.33 11.60 10.04
C GLN A 42 28.49 11.30 11.27
N GLN A 43 28.05 12.36 11.95
CA GLN A 43 27.09 12.25 13.05
C GLN A 43 25.67 12.16 12.49
N VAL A 44 24.91 11.16 12.94
CA VAL A 44 23.52 10.96 12.50
C VAL A 44 22.58 10.67 13.67
N VAL A 45 21.31 11.03 13.49
CA VAL A 45 20.16 10.64 14.34
C VAL A 45 19.19 9.77 13.53
N ASN A 46 18.17 9.19 14.18
CA ASN A 46 17.19 8.28 13.57
C ASN A 46 17.84 7.02 12.94
N TYR A 47 18.98 6.58 13.48
CA TYR A 47 19.67 5.38 13.03
C TYR A 47 19.03 4.13 13.65
N THR A 48 18.22 3.42 12.86
CA THR A 48 17.46 2.24 13.29
C THR A 48 18.28 0.96 13.51
N PRO A 49 19.42 0.71 12.83
CA PRO A 49 20.22 -0.51 13.04
C PRO A 49 21.08 -0.44 14.32
N GLY A 50 20.47 -0.40 15.51
CA GLY A 50 21.26 -0.39 16.76
C GLY A 50 20.56 -0.08 18.08
N GLY A 51 19.30 0.39 18.06
CA GLY A 51 18.54 0.71 19.27
C GLY A 51 18.82 2.11 19.82
N ASP A 52 17.73 2.75 20.22
CA ASP A 52 17.52 4.17 20.57
C ASP A 52 17.57 5.16 19.38
N LEU A 53 16.38 5.53 18.89
CA LEU A 53 16.16 6.52 17.81
C LEU A 53 16.70 7.93 18.15
N LEU A 54 16.92 8.21 19.44
CA LEU A 54 17.40 9.51 19.93
C LEU A 54 18.92 9.58 20.09
N ALA A 55 19.64 8.45 19.93
CA ALA A 55 21.08 8.42 20.06
C ALA A 55 21.78 9.02 18.82
N ILE A 56 22.75 9.90 19.04
CA ILE A 56 23.65 10.36 17.98
C ILE A 56 24.70 9.26 17.74
N VAL A 57 24.73 8.73 16.52
CA VAL A 57 25.65 7.69 16.09
C VAL A 57 26.71 8.29 15.16
N LEU A 58 27.96 7.82 15.28
CA LEU A 58 29.08 8.28 14.45
C LEU A 58 29.41 7.21 13.41
N ILE A 59 28.84 7.35 12.22
CA ILE A 59 28.97 6.38 11.12
C ILE A 59 30.21 6.64 10.27
N ILE A 60 30.84 5.58 9.77
CA ILE A 60 32.01 5.65 8.89
C ILE A 60 31.57 5.86 7.43
N ILE A 61 32.05 6.92 6.79
CA ILE A 61 31.84 7.21 5.36
C ILE A 61 33.04 6.77 4.51
N ASP A 62 34.26 6.97 5.01
CA ASP A 62 35.47 6.51 4.33
C ASP A 62 36.51 5.96 5.31
N GLY A 63 37.23 4.93 4.87
CA GLY A 63 38.33 4.34 5.62
C GLY A 63 37.95 3.12 6.46
N VAL A 64 36.91 2.36 6.10
CA VAL A 64 36.53 1.10 6.79
C VAL A 64 37.72 0.13 6.92
N HIS A 65 38.49 -0.09 5.86
CA HIS A 65 39.70 -0.94 5.94
C HIS A 65 40.77 -0.38 6.89
N ARG A 66 40.91 0.96 6.95
CA ARG A 66 41.83 1.62 7.89
C ARG A 66 41.34 1.47 9.33
N TRP A 67 40.04 1.64 9.55
CA TRP A 67 39.40 1.43 10.85
C TRP A 67 39.58 0.00 11.36
N PHE A 68 39.36 -1.00 10.51
CA PHE A 68 39.67 -2.39 10.83
C PHE A 68 41.16 -2.58 11.17
N ALA A 69 42.06 -2.05 10.34
CA ALA A 69 43.50 -2.17 10.57
C ALA A 69 43.96 -1.50 11.87
N PHE A 70 43.46 -0.31 12.21
CA PHE A 70 43.75 0.35 13.48
C PHE A 70 43.24 -0.46 14.68
N THR A 71 42.05 -1.05 14.55
CA THR A 71 41.44 -1.89 15.59
C THR A 71 42.24 -3.17 15.81
N GLU A 72 42.63 -3.87 14.73
CA GLU A 72 43.47 -5.08 14.79
C GLU A 72 44.89 -4.78 15.29
N ALA A 73 45.44 -3.61 14.96
CA ALA A 73 46.73 -3.15 15.47
C ALA A 73 46.68 -2.62 16.92
N GLY A 74 45.53 -2.71 17.60
CA GLY A 74 45.38 -2.33 19.01
C GLY A 74 45.55 -0.83 19.28
N ARG A 75 45.29 0.05 18.31
CA ARG A 75 45.43 1.50 18.49
C ARG A 75 44.30 2.04 19.37
N SER A 76 44.65 2.69 20.48
CA SER A 76 43.68 3.31 21.39
C SER A 76 43.06 4.59 20.84
N HIS A 77 43.77 5.29 19.95
CA HIS A 77 43.32 6.54 19.34
C HIS A 77 43.65 6.55 17.85
N ILE A 78 42.64 6.89 17.04
CA ILE A 78 42.77 7.02 15.58
C ILE A 78 42.41 8.43 15.10
N PRO A 79 43.04 8.89 14.00
CA PRO A 79 42.70 10.16 13.37
C PRO A 79 41.33 10.06 12.68
N VAL A 80 40.47 11.04 12.94
CA VAL A 80 39.09 11.12 12.41
C VAL A 80 38.81 12.54 11.92
N ILE A 81 38.10 12.64 10.80
CA ILE A 81 37.58 13.90 10.26
C ILE A 81 36.07 13.78 9.98
N HIS A 82 35.34 14.86 10.18
CA HIS A 82 33.91 14.92 9.88
C HIS A 82 33.67 15.24 8.41
N TYR A 83 32.67 14.59 7.79
CA TYR A 83 32.19 14.96 6.45
C TYR A 83 31.43 16.29 6.51
N GLN A 84 30.47 16.41 7.42
CA GLN A 84 29.80 17.66 7.77
C GLN A 84 29.81 17.83 9.29
N ASP A 85 29.95 19.07 9.74
CA ASP A 85 29.99 19.40 11.18
C ASP A 85 28.61 19.31 11.86
N ARG A 86 27.53 19.30 11.07
CA ARG A 86 26.15 19.16 11.57
C ARG A 86 25.75 17.69 11.72
N VAL A 87 24.84 17.43 12.65
CA VAL A 87 24.16 16.14 12.79
C VAL A 87 23.10 16.01 11.67
N LEU A 88 23.05 14.86 11.00
CA LEU A 88 22.12 14.59 9.90
C LEU A 88 21.03 13.58 10.32
N ASP A 89 19.86 13.66 9.69
CA ASP A 89 18.84 12.62 9.79
C ASP A 89 19.21 11.47 8.86
N TYR A 90 19.56 10.30 9.42
CA TYR A 90 20.06 9.16 8.65
C TYR A 90 19.10 8.73 7.54
N GLU A 91 17.80 8.60 7.84
CA GLU A 91 16.81 8.12 6.88
C GLU A 91 16.62 9.12 5.73
N ALA A 92 16.80 10.41 5.99
CA ALA A 92 16.71 11.44 4.95
C ALA A 92 17.94 11.49 4.03
N VAL A 93 19.15 11.17 4.53
CA VAL A 93 20.41 11.35 3.77
C VAL A 93 21.12 10.06 3.39
N LYS A 94 20.58 8.89 3.73
CA LYS A 94 21.21 7.57 3.50
C LYS A 94 21.80 7.39 2.09
N THR A 95 21.03 7.76 1.06
CA THR A 95 21.48 7.66 -0.35
C THR A 95 22.63 8.62 -0.66
N GLU A 96 22.60 9.84 -0.11
CA GLU A 96 23.70 10.81 -0.25
C GLU A 96 24.98 10.26 0.39
N LEU A 97 24.86 9.68 1.59
CA LEU A 97 25.98 9.08 2.31
C LEU A 97 26.59 7.91 1.55
N LEU A 98 25.78 7.03 0.97
CA LEU A 98 26.27 5.94 0.11
C LEU A 98 27.03 6.48 -1.11
N LEU A 99 26.52 7.53 -1.77
CA LEU A 99 27.18 8.15 -2.92
C LEU A 99 28.50 8.81 -2.55
N GLU A 100 28.55 9.48 -1.39
CA GLU A 100 29.77 10.09 -0.86
C GLU A 100 30.81 9.01 -0.52
N SER A 101 30.39 7.93 0.15
CA SER A 101 31.25 6.76 0.38
C SER A 101 31.77 6.19 -0.93
N ALA A 102 30.92 6.03 -1.95
CA ALA A 102 31.32 5.51 -3.26
C ALA A 102 32.34 6.42 -3.95
N GLN A 103 32.10 7.73 -3.94
CA GLN A 103 33.00 8.72 -4.55
C GLN A 103 34.39 8.70 -3.90
N ASN A 104 34.45 8.68 -2.56
CA ASN A 104 35.72 8.62 -1.82
C ASN A 104 36.55 7.37 -2.17
N ASN A 105 35.89 6.28 -2.60
CA ASN A 105 36.51 4.99 -2.90
C ASN A 105 36.77 4.77 -4.39
N THR A 106 36.60 5.80 -5.22
CA THR A 106 36.73 5.70 -6.69
C THR A 106 38.16 5.89 -7.20
N THR A 107 38.96 6.73 -6.54
CA THR A 107 40.26 7.22 -7.07
C THR A 107 41.47 6.62 -6.36
N HIS A 108 41.41 6.45 -5.03
CA HIS A 108 42.54 6.10 -4.18
C HIS A 108 42.29 4.81 -3.37
N GLY A 109 43.37 4.11 -3.01
CA GLY A 109 43.30 2.87 -2.22
C GLY A 109 42.79 1.65 -3.01
N ASP A 110 42.11 0.74 -2.32
CA ASP A 110 41.46 -0.45 -2.87
C ASP A 110 40.22 -0.05 -3.70
N ARG A 111 40.41 0.34 -4.96
CA ARG A 111 39.36 0.97 -5.79
C ARG A 111 38.11 0.09 -5.94
N LEU A 112 36.94 0.73 -6.01
CA LEU A 112 35.69 0.03 -6.32
C LEU A 112 35.77 -0.70 -7.66
N THR A 113 35.28 -1.94 -7.66
CA THR A 113 35.14 -2.72 -8.89
C THR A 113 33.99 -2.17 -9.74
N ILE A 114 33.96 -2.52 -11.03
CA ILE A 114 32.81 -2.19 -11.89
C ILE A 114 31.52 -2.84 -11.37
N ALA A 115 31.60 -4.02 -10.74
CA ALA A 115 30.46 -4.69 -10.14
C ALA A 115 29.89 -3.92 -8.94
N ASP A 116 30.76 -3.39 -8.07
CA ASP A 116 30.36 -2.53 -6.94
C ASP A 116 29.64 -1.29 -7.45
N LYS A 117 30.24 -0.58 -8.41
CA LYS A 117 29.67 0.64 -9.01
C LYS A 117 28.33 0.36 -9.68
N LYS A 118 28.20 -0.75 -10.41
CA LYS A 118 26.95 -1.18 -11.04
C LYS A 118 25.88 -1.48 -10.00
N ARG A 119 26.22 -2.17 -8.90
CA ARG A 119 25.29 -2.47 -7.80
C ARG A 119 24.77 -1.16 -7.19
N ILE A 120 25.65 -0.25 -6.79
CA ILE A 120 25.27 1.04 -6.22
C ILE A 120 24.34 1.82 -7.17
N ALA A 121 24.69 1.92 -8.45
CA ALA A 121 23.86 2.60 -9.44
C ALA A 121 22.46 1.98 -9.55
N ARG A 122 22.35 0.65 -9.50
CA ARG A 122 21.07 -0.07 -9.56
C ARG A 122 20.26 0.07 -8.28
N ASP A 123 20.90 0.02 -7.11
CA ASP A 123 20.24 0.17 -5.81
C ASP A 123 19.63 1.58 -5.71
N ILE A 124 20.41 2.60 -6.06
CA ILE A 124 19.93 3.99 -6.08
C ILE A 124 18.81 4.17 -7.10
N ALA A 125 18.99 3.68 -8.34
CA ALA A 125 17.93 3.77 -9.35
C ALA A 125 16.64 3.06 -8.91
N THR A 126 16.73 2.00 -8.10
CA THR A 126 15.57 1.29 -7.55
C THR A 126 14.89 2.10 -6.45
N SER A 127 15.67 2.73 -5.57
CA SER A 127 15.15 3.53 -4.44
C SER A 127 14.76 4.96 -4.80
N ASP A 128 15.15 5.48 -5.97
CA ASP A 128 14.89 6.84 -6.44
C ASP A 128 14.02 6.84 -7.73
N PRO A 129 12.73 6.46 -7.64
CA PRO A 129 11.83 6.45 -8.79
C PRO A 129 11.56 7.86 -9.36
N ASP A 130 11.80 8.91 -8.56
CA ASP A 130 11.61 10.31 -8.96
C ASP A 130 12.79 10.89 -9.74
N HIS A 131 13.86 10.11 -9.92
CA HIS A 131 15.05 10.50 -10.67
C HIS A 131 15.74 11.74 -10.10
N THR A 132 15.73 11.89 -8.78
CA THR A 132 16.48 12.91 -8.04
C THR A 132 17.96 12.88 -8.43
N TYR A 133 18.51 11.68 -8.62
CA TYR A 133 19.88 11.45 -9.09
C TYR A 133 19.90 11.16 -10.59
N THR A 134 20.31 12.17 -11.36
CA THR A 134 20.46 12.05 -12.82
C THR A 134 21.58 11.05 -13.21
N ASP A 135 21.52 10.52 -14.44
CA ASP A 135 22.59 9.65 -14.98
C ASP A 135 23.96 10.31 -14.90
N THR A 136 24.01 11.63 -15.12
CA THR A 136 25.23 12.41 -15.07
C THR A 136 25.76 12.48 -13.64
N ALA A 137 24.91 12.80 -12.67
CA ALA A 137 25.31 12.89 -11.26
C ALA A 137 25.82 11.54 -10.73
N LEU A 138 25.14 10.44 -11.07
CA LEU A 138 25.60 9.08 -10.73
C LEU A 138 26.93 8.74 -11.41
N ALA A 139 27.10 9.10 -12.68
CA ALA A 139 28.33 8.84 -13.42
C ALA A 139 29.53 9.59 -12.83
N GLU A 140 29.35 10.85 -12.46
CA GLU A 140 30.35 11.67 -11.78
C GLU A 140 30.74 11.08 -10.42
N LYS A 141 29.75 10.77 -9.57
CA LYS A 141 29.98 10.19 -8.23
C LYS A 141 30.66 8.83 -8.28
N LEU A 142 30.35 8.00 -9.28
CA LEU A 142 30.93 6.66 -9.44
C LEU A 142 32.21 6.64 -10.29
N GLY A 143 32.62 7.78 -10.85
CA GLY A 143 33.76 7.91 -11.77
C GLY A 143 33.68 6.94 -12.95
N VAL A 144 32.55 6.94 -13.65
CA VAL A 144 32.31 6.15 -14.88
C VAL A 144 31.66 7.03 -15.93
N SER A 145 31.52 6.54 -17.16
CA SER A 145 30.80 7.29 -18.20
C SER A 145 29.29 7.29 -17.94
N ARG A 146 28.61 8.36 -18.37
CA ARG A 146 27.14 8.44 -18.39
C ARG A 146 26.51 7.26 -19.13
N GLN A 147 27.15 6.81 -20.23
CA GLN A 147 26.68 5.68 -21.02
C GLN A 147 26.73 4.35 -20.24
N ALA A 148 27.76 4.15 -19.41
CA ALA A 148 27.86 2.96 -18.57
C ALA A 148 26.72 2.91 -17.53
N VAL A 149 26.49 4.01 -16.82
CA VAL A 149 25.36 4.13 -15.86
C VAL A 149 24.04 3.88 -16.56
N ASN A 150 23.80 4.57 -17.68
CA ASN A 150 22.57 4.41 -18.46
C ASN A 150 22.33 2.93 -18.85
N THR A 151 23.36 2.25 -19.36
CA THR A 151 23.29 0.81 -19.70
C THR A 151 22.93 -0.05 -18.50
N TRP A 152 23.40 0.30 -17.30
CA TRP A 152 23.16 -0.48 -16.09
C TRP A 152 21.77 -0.30 -15.47
N ILE A 153 21.08 0.81 -15.73
CA ILE A 153 19.83 1.14 -15.02
C ILE A 153 18.63 1.39 -15.94
N THR A 154 18.83 1.41 -17.26
CA THR A 154 17.74 1.65 -18.22
C THR A 154 16.58 0.67 -18.04
N ASP A 155 16.87 -0.60 -17.72
CA ASP A 155 15.85 -1.60 -17.44
C ASP A 155 15.02 -1.28 -16.20
N ILE A 156 15.64 -0.72 -15.15
CA ILE A 156 14.96 -0.32 -13.90
C ILE A 156 14.06 0.89 -14.18
N ARG A 157 14.61 1.91 -14.84
CA ARG A 157 13.86 3.14 -15.14
C ARG A 157 12.73 2.91 -16.14
N ALA A 158 12.93 2.03 -17.12
CA ALA A 158 11.86 1.61 -18.02
C ALA A 158 10.72 0.94 -17.24
N ARG A 159 11.03 0.02 -16.31
CA ARG A 159 10.03 -0.62 -15.45
C ARG A 159 9.27 0.38 -14.58
N GLN A 160 9.97 1.29 -13.90
CA GLN A 160 9.35 2.35 -13.10
C GLN A 160 8.45 3.27 -13.94
N LYS A 161 8.89 3.64 -15.15
CA LYS A 161 8.09 4.45 -16.08
C LYS A 161 6.81 3.72 -16.49
N THR A 162 6.89 2.43 -16.81
CA THR A 162 5.71 1.62 -17.19
C THR A 162 4.76 1.46 -16.00
N SER A 163 5.28 1.15 -14.81
CA SER A 163 4.48 1.07 -13.58
C SER A 163 3.74 2.38 -13.30
N ARG A 164 4.43 3.53 -13.38
CA ARG A 164 3.80 4.86 -13.22
C ARG A 164 2.75 5.14 -14.29
N ALA A 165 2.96 4.70 -15.53
CA ALA A 165 1.94 4.80 -16.58
C ALA A 165 0.70 3.97 -16.22
N GLY A 166 0.87 2.76 -15.71
CA GLY A 166 -0.22 1.94 -15.16
C GLY A 166 -1.04 2.69 -14.11
N THR A 167 -0.38 3.28 -13.11
CA THR A 167 -1.02 4.11 -12.08
C THR A 167 -1.83 5.26 -12.67
N ILE A 168 -1.25 6.03 -13.60
CA ILE A 168 -1.92 7.17 -14.25
C ILE A 168 -3.21 6.72 -14.94
N ILE A 169 -3.16 5.59 -15.64
CA ILE A 169 -4.31 5.05 -16.39
C ILE A 169 -5.38 4.55 -15.45
N ARG A 170 -5.00 3.83 -14.38
CA ARG A 170 -5.91 3.40 -13.31
C ARG A 170 -6.66 4.60 -12.73
N LEU A 171 -5.94 5.61 -12.26
CA LEU A 171 -6.55 6.82 -11.67
C LEU A 171 -7.44 7.57 -12.66
N HIS A 172 -7.00 7.70 -13.92
CA HIS A 172 -7.79 8.34 -14.97
C HIS A 172 -9.10 7.59 -15.25
N ARG A 173 -9.05 6.26 -15.40
CA ARG A 173 -10.23 5.42 -15.63
C ARG A 173 -11.18 5.41 -14.43
N LEU A 174 -10.65 5.55 -13.21
CA LEU A 174 -11.44 5.77 -12.00
C LEU A 174 -12.02 7.19 -11.89
N GLY A 175 -11.69 8.09 -12.82
CA GLY A 175 -12.32 9.41 -12.92
C GLY A 175 -11.60 10.55 -12.25
N TRP A 176 -10.35 10.35 -11.84
CA TRP A 176 -9.56 11.42 -11.25
C TRP A 176 -9.23 12.49 -12.30
N THR A 177 -9.13 13.74 -11.87
CA THR A 177 -8.72 14.86 -12.73
C THR A 177 -7.24 14.74 -13.06
N GLN A 178 -6.82 15.26 -14.22
CA GLN A 178 -5.40 15.24 -14.59
C GLN A 178 -4.53 16.02 -13.60
N GLU A 179 -5.08 17.07 -12.98
CA GLU A 179 -4.45 17.83 -11.89
C GLU A 179 -4.14 16.94 -10.70
N LYS A 180 -5.16 16.24 -10.20
CA LYS A 180 -5.00 15.35 -9.05
C LYS A 180 -4.05 14.20 -9.33
N ILE A 181 -4.11 13.64 -10.54
CA ILE A 181 -3.17 12.59 -10.96
C ILE A 181 -1.75 13.14 -11.00
N SER A 182 -1.56 14.36 -11.54
CA SER A 182 -0.28 15.07 -11.58
C SER A 182 0.35 15.17 -10.19
N ASP A 183 -0.43 15.60 -9.21
CA ASP A 183 0.01 15.74 -7.83
C ASP A 183 0.34 14.39 -7.20
N GLN A 184 -0.51 13.38 -7.43
CA GLN A 184 -0.33 12.04 -6.88
C GLN A 184 0.93 11.33 -7.40
N VAL A 185 1.34 11.58 -8.65
CA VAL A 185 2.47 10.89 -9.29
C VAL A 185 3.70 11.76 -9.51
N GLY A 186 3.68 13.01 -9.06
CA GLY A 186 4.79 13.97 -9.17
C GLY A 186 5.14 14.35 -10.62
N LEU A 187 4.16 14.50 -11.51
CA LEU A 187 4.38 14.84 -12.92
C LEU A 187 3.54 16.04 -13.35
N THR A 188 4.00 16.79 -14.36
CA THR A 188 3.17 17.86 -14.95
C THR A 188 1.89 17.31 -15.59
N GLN A 189 0.79 18.07 -15.54
CA GLN A 189 -0.47 17.72 -16.23
C GLN A 189 -0.25 17.40 -17.72
N ASN A 190 0.60 18.15 -18.43
CA ASN A 190 0.94 17.88 -19.82
C ASN A 190 1.50 16.47 -20.02
N ARG A 191 2.37 16.03 -19.10
CA ARG A 191 2.95 14.68 -19.16
C ARG A 191 1.91 13.60 -18.86
N VAL A 192 1.03 13.84 -17.88
CA VAL A 192 -0.11 12.97 -17.57
C VAL A 192 -1.02 12.81 -18.79
N SER A 193 -1.41 13.92 -19.42
CA SER A 193 -2.23 13.93 -20.64
C SER A 193 -1.61 13.12 -21.78
N GLN A 194 -0.31 13.31 -22.04
CA GLN A 194 0.42 12.51 -23.03
C GLN A 194 0.39 11.01 -22.71
N ILE A 195 0.55 10.63 -21.45
CA ILE A 195 0.51 9.22 -21.05
C ILE A 195 -0.89 8.65 -21.26
N ILE A 196 -1.94 9.35 -20.83
CA ILE A 196 -3.33 8.93 -21.02
C ILE A 196 -3.66 8.71 -22.51
N ASN A 197 -3.26 9.65 -23.38
CA ASN A 197 -3.56 9.56 -24.81
C ASN A 197 -2.76 8.46 -25.53
N ASN A 198 -1.55 8.17 -25.06
CA ASN A 198 -0.69 7.12 -25.63
C ASN A 198 -0.95 5.72 -25.03
N ALA A 199 -1.68 5.66 -23.92
CA ALA A 199 -1.94 4.47 -23.13
C ALA A 199 -2.93 3.47 -23.75
N ILE A 200 -3.21 3.58 -25.05
CA ILE A 200 -3.95 2.56 -25.78
C ILE A 200 -3.05 1.32 -25.84
N TYR A 201 -3.10 0.48 -24.80
CA TYR A 201 -2.45 -0.82 -24.76
C TYR A 201 -3.18 -1.78 -25.71
N GLY A 202 -3.08 -1.49 -27.00
CA GLY A 202 -3.87 -2.11 -28.06
C GLY A 202 -3.28 -3.42 -28.56
N ASN A 203 -2.90 -4.34 -27.67
CA ASN A 203 -2.39 -5.66 -28.05
C ASN A 203 -2.61 -6.75 -26.98
N ILE A 204 -3.48 -6.54 -25.99
CA ILE A 204 -3.81 -7.60 -25.01
C ILE A 204 -4.33 -8.84 -25.74
N ASP A 205 -5.27 -8.66 -26.67
CA ASP A 205 -5.82 -9.77 -27.46
C ASP A 205 -4.76 -10.44 -28.33
N ASN A 206 -3.85 -9.67 -28.93
CA ASN A 206 -2.74 -10.23 -29.70
C ASN A 206 -1.78 -11.09 -28.84
N LEU A 207 -1.53 -10.71 -27.59
CA LEU A 207 -0.73 -11.53 -26.67
C LEU A 207 -1.50 -12.79 -26.23
N LEU A 208 -2.81 -12.70 -26.03
CA LEU A 208 -3.67 -13.86 -25.76
C LEU A 208 -3.67 -14.84 -26.95
N GLU A 209 -3.77 -14.34 -28.18
CA GLU A 209 -3.69 -15.13 -29.43
C GLU A 209 -2.33 -15.83 -29.59
N GLN A 210 -1.26 -15.22 -29.06
CA GLN A 210 0.07 -15.83 -28.98
C GLN A 210 0.21 -16.85 -27.84
N GLY A 211 -0.87 -17.16 -27.13
CA GLY A 211 -0.89 -18.13 -26.03
C GLY A 211 -0.32 -17.61 -24.71
N ARG A 212 -0.20 -16.28 -24.54
CA ARG A 212 0.14 -15.68 -23.24
C ARG A 212 -1.10 -15.58 -22.37
N ASP A 213 -0.94 -15.77 -21.06
CA ASP A 213 -2.03 -15.58 -20.11
C ASP A 213 -2.06 -14.15 -19.54
N MET A 214 -3.10 -13.84 -18.78
CA MET A 214 -3.27 -12.51 -18.18
C MET A 214 -2.17 -12.18 -17.14
N ALA A 215 -1.61 -13.19 -16.46
CA ALA A 215 -0.53 -12.97 -15.48
C ALA A 215 0.76 -12.53 -16.16
N TYR A 216 1.09 -13.16 -17.30
CA TYR A 216 2.16 -12.74 -18.17
C TYR A 216 1.92 -11.32 -18.68
N ILE A 217 0.72 -11.01 -19.16
CA ILE A 217 0.39 -9.70 -19.73
C ILE A 217 0.51 -8.59 -18.68
N ALA A 218 -0.05 -8.80 -17.49
CA ALA A 218 0.06 -7.87 -16.37
C ALA A 218 1.53 -7.61 -16.00
N SER A 219 2.33 -8.68 -15.90
CA SER A 219 3.77 -8.58 -15.63
C SER A 219 4.54 -7.90 -16.77
N HIS A 220 4.23 -8.22 -18.02
CA HIS A 220 4.87 -7.67 -19.21
C HIS A 220 4.68 -6.16 -19.30
N TYR A 221 3.48 -5.68 -18.98
CA TYR A 221 3.14 -4.27 -18.94
C TYR A 221 3.29 -3.63 -17.55
N GLN A 222 3.90 -4.30 -16.58
CA GLN A 222 4.15 -3.79 -15.22
C GLN A 222 2.91 -3.14 -14.58
N MET A 223 1.75 -3.79 -14.73
CA MET A 223 0.49 -3.39 -14.14
C MET A 223 -0.07 -4.49 -13.24
N ASP A 224 -0.94 -4.11 -12.32
CA ASP A 224 -1.68 -5.08 -11.53
C ASP A 224 -2.72 -5.84 -12.37
N MET A 225 -3.19 -6.97 -11.84
CA MET A 225 -4.12 -7.86 -12.51
C MET A 225 -5.47 -7.18 -12.80
N ALA A 226 -5.99 -6.38 -11.87
CA ALA A 226 -7.27 -5.69 -12.03
C ALA A 226 -7.24 -4.69 -13.20
N LEU A 227 -6.16 -3.92 -13.36
CA LEU A 227 -5.98 -3.00 -14.48
C LEU A 227 -5.84 -3.76 -15.81
N ALA A 228 -5.09 -4.86 -15.85
CA ALA A 228 -4.95 -5.67 -17.05
C ALA A 228 -6.30 -6.21 -17.53
N TRP A 229 -7.12 -6.74 -16.61
CA TRP A 229 -8.48 -7.18 -16.92
C TRP A 229 -9.41 -6.03 -17.30
N ALA A 230 -9.32 -4.88 -16.63
CA ALA A 230 -10.12 -3.71 -16.96
C ALA A 230 -9.84 -3.19 -18.37
N LEU A 231 -8.58 -3.22 -18.81
CA LEU A 231 -8.20 -2.87 -20.18
C LEU A 231 -8.72 -3.91 -21.18
N ARG A 232 -8.54 -5.20 -20.90
CA ARG A 232 -9.05 -6.30 -21.75
C ARG A 232 -10.56 -6.20 -21.99
N LEU A 233 -11.32 -5.91 -20.93
CA LEU A 233 -12.78 -5.94 -20.95
C LEU A 233 -13.41 -4.56 -21.22
N THR A 234 -12.62 -3.58 -21.67
CA THR A 234 -13.10 -2.23 -21.96
C THR A 234 -14.24 -2.27 -22.98
N SER A 235 -15.29 -1.47 -22.75
CA SER A 235 -16.46 -1.36 -23.62
C SER A 235 -17.33 -2.63 -23.76
N LEU A 236 -17.01 -3.72 -23.08
CA LEU A 236 -17.95 -4.85 -22.96
C LEU A 236 -19.12 -4.48 -22.04
N HIS A 237 -20.30 -5.02 -22.33
CA HIS A 237 -21.41 -4.90 -21.40
C HIS A 237 -21.13 -5.67 -20.11
N ASP A 238 -21.65 -5.19 -18.98
CA ASP A 238 -21.40 -5.79 -17.67
C ASP A 238 -21.64 -7.30 -17.64
N ARG A 239 -22.72 -7.78 -18.27
CA ARG A 239 -23.03 -9.21 -18.36
C ARG A 239 -21.94 -10.01 -19.09
N ASP A 240 -21.33 -9.44 -20.11
CA ASP A 240 -20.24 -10.08 -20.85
C ASP A 240 -18.94 -10.06 -20.03
N LYS A 241 -18.74 -9.05 -19.17
CA LYS A 241 -17.65 -9.02 -18.19
C LYS A 241 -17.80 -10.14 -17.17
N PHE A 242 -19.01 -10.37 -16.63
CA PHE A 242 -19.28 -11.53 -15.77
C PHE A 242 -18.85 -12.84 -16.43
N LYS A 243 -19.26 -13.06 -17.69
CA LYS A 243 -18.89 -14.25 -18.46
C LYS A 243 -17.38 -14.36 -18.67
N ALA A 244 -16.71 -13.28 -19.04
CA ALA A 244 -15.26 -13.27 -19.27
C ALA A 244 -14.44 -13.54 -18.01
N LEU A 245 -14.99 -13.24 -16.83
CA LEU A 245 -14.38 -13.48 -15.53
C LEU A 245 -14.73 -14.85 -14.94
N ASP A 246 -15.53 -15.65 -15.64
CA ASP A 246 -16.12 -16.89 -15.12
C ASP A 246 -16.95 -16.67 -13.83
N TRP A 247 -17.64 -15.54 -13.78
CA TRP A 247 -18.54 -15.19 -12.69
C TRP A 247 -19.99 -15.46 -13.10
N GLY A 248 -20.66 -16.32 -12.34
CA GLY A 248 -22.11 -16.52 -12.49
C GLY A 248 -22.87 -15.30 -11.97
N LEU A 249 -23.57 -14.59 -12.86
CA LEU A 249 -24.49 -13.52 -12.50
C LEU A 249 -25.70 -14.11 -11.73
N ARG A 250 -25.82 -13.78 -10.45
CA ARG A 250 -26.93 -14.18 -9.57
C ARG A 250 -28.15 -13.32 -9.83
N THR A 251 -29.31 -13.94 -9.99
CA THR A 251 -30.60 -13.27 -10.24
C THR A 251 -31.55 -13.29 -9.04
N TRP A 252 -31.07 -13.72 -7.87
CA TRP A 252 -31.79 -13.79 -6.60
C TRP A 252 -31.05 -12.98 -5.53
N ASP A 253 -31.71 -12.74 -4.39
CA ASP A 253 -31.24 -11.92 -3.25
C ASP A 253 -30.30 -12.64 -2.29
N GLN A 254 -29.80 -13.84 -2.66
CA GLN A 254 -28.76 -14.57 -1.93
C GLN A 254 -27.47 -14.65 -2.76
N TRP A 255 -26.45 -13.90 -2.36
CA TRP A 255 -25.15 -13.79 -3.01
C TRP A 255 -24.04 -14.42 -2.16
N GLN A 256 -23.97 -15.74 -2.19
CA GLN A 256 -22.91 -16.51 -1.55
C GLN A 256 -21.75 -16.75 -2.52
N PHE A 257 -20.54 -16.44 -2.05
CA PHE A 257 -19.28 -16.72 -2.75
C PHE A 257 -18.33 -17.40 -1.76
N ASN A 258 -17.76 -18.52 -2.17
CA ASN A 258 -16.90 -19.33 -1.29
C ASN A 258 -15.53 -18.67 -1.08
N ASP A 259 -15.00 -18.06 -2.15
CA ASP A 259 -13.65 -17.52 -2.20
C ASP A 259 -13.66 -16.08 -2.70
N CYS A 260 -12.65 -15.31 -2.27
CA CYS A 260 -12.36 -14.02 -2.87
C CYS A 260 -11.55 -14.23 -4.15
N ASP A 261 -11.88 -13.47 -5.19
CA ASP A 261 -11.18 -13.56 -6.47
C ASP A 261 -9.83 -12.85 -6.41
N ASP A 262 -8.74 -13.60 -6.47
CA ASP A 262 -7.37 -13.12 -6.32
C ASP A 262 -6.92 -12.07 -7.33
N ARG A 263 -7.70 -11.85 -8.40
CA ARG A 263 -7.43 -10.78 -9.36
C ARG A 263 -7.74 -9.38 -8.84
N PHE A 264 -8.52 -9.24 -7.75
CA PHE A 264 -9.06 -7.95 -7.28
C PHE A 264 -8.88 -7.73 -5.78
N GLY A 265 -8.29 -6.59 -5.42
CA GLY A 265 -7.91 -6.23 -4.07
C GLY A 265 -6.62 -6.90 -3.58
N SER A 266 -5.95 -6.25 -2.64
CA SER A 266 -4.76 -6.79 -1.97
C SER A 266 -5.14 -7.77 -0.86
N ASP A 267 -4.17 -8.56 -0.40
CA ASP A 267 -4.35 -9.40 0.79
C ASP A 267 -4.52 -8.50 2.04
N TRP A 268 -5.77 -8.28 2.41
CA TRP A 268 -6.16 -7.39 3.51
C TRP A 268 -7.17 -8.08 4.43
N PRO A 269 -7.05 -7.89 5.76
CA PRO A 269 -8.04 -8.40 6.70
C PRO A 269 -9.44 -7.90 6.35
N GLY A 270 -10.40 -8.81 6.22
CA GLY A 270 -11.78 -8.45 5.89
C GLY A 270 -12.06 -8.24 4.40
N ARG A 271 -11.11 -8.56 3.50
CA ARG A 271 -11.32 -8.57 2.04
C ARG A 271 -12.62 -9.26 1.67
N ILE A 272 -13.40 -8.61 0.81
CA ILE A 272 -14.70 -9.11 0.33
C ILE A 272 -14.61 -9.71 -1.07
N PRO A 273 -15.53 -10.62 -1.46
CA PRO A 273 -15.58 -11.14 -2.81
C PRO A 273 -15.84 -10.03 -3.83
N ALA A 274 -15.00 -9.92 -4.85
CA ALA A 274 -15.16 -8.96 -5.95
C ALA A 274 -16.50 -9.14 -6.68
N GLN A 275 -16.99 -10.38 -6.72
CA GLN A 275 -18.30 -10.74 -7.24
C GLN A 275 -19.42 -9.98 -6.52
N LEU A 276 -19.36 -9.82 -5.20
CA LEU A 276 -20.39 -9.11 -4.43
C LEU A 276 -20.47 -7.64 -4.87
N VAL A 277 -19.33 -6.98 -5.01
CA VAL A 277 -19.27 -5.59 -5.52
C VAL A 277 -19.79 -5.54 -6.95
N ALA A 278 -19.37 -6.48 -7.82
CA ALA A 278 -19.79 -6.51 -9.22
C ALA A 278 -21.31 -6.65 -9.38
N HIS A 279 -21.96 -7.48 -8.57
CA HIS A 279 -23.42 -7.61 -8.57
C HIS A 279 -24.08 -6.31 -8.10
N THR A 280 -23.50 -5.66 -7.09
CA THR A 280 -23.98 -4.36 -6.61
C THR A 280 -23.91 -3.31 -7.72
N LEU A 281 -22.79 -3.23 -8.44
CA LEU A 281 -22.64 -2.30 -9.57
C LEU A 281 -23.61 -2.64 -10.70
N TYR A 282 -23.78 -3.92 -11.03
CA TYR A 282 -24.68 -4.36 -12.10
C TYR A 282 -26.14 -3.95 -11.86
N TYR A 283 -26.64 -4.16 -10.64
CA TYR A 283 -28.06 -3.91 -10.34
C TYR A 283 -28.37 -2.44 -10.00
N PHE A 284 -27.40 -1.71 -9.43
CA PHE A 284 -27.68 -0.40 -8.84
C PHE A 284 -26.89 0.77 -9.45
N THR A 285 -26.12 0.54 -10.52
CA THR A 285 -25.38 1.59 -11.24
C THR A 285 -25.32 1.32 -12.74
N ARG A 286 -24.82 2.27 -13.50
CA ARG A 286 -24.47 2.17 -14.94
C ARG A 286 -22.99 2.49 -15.16
N PRO A 287 -22.40 2.04 -16.28
CA PRO A 287 -21.07 2.53 -16.68
C PRO A 287 -21.03 4.06 -16.70
N GLY A 288 -19.97 4.63 -16.12
CA GLY A 288 -19.78 6.07 -15.95
C GLY A 288 -20.27 6.65 -14.61
N ASP A 289 -21.14 5.94 -13.88
CA ASP A 289 -21.63 6.37 -12.57
C ASP A 289 -20.48 6.47 -11.56
N ARG A 290 -20.65 7.35 -10.56
CA ARG A 290 -19.67 7.62 -9.50
C ARG A 290 -19.95 6.80 -8.26
N VAL A 291 -18.95 6.04 -7.85
CA VAL A 291 -18.95 5.23 -6.63
C VAL A 291 -18.06 5.88 -5.58
N LEU A 292 -18.56 5.96 -4.35
CA LEU A 292 -17.76 6.26 -3.17
C LEU A 292 -17.55 4.97 -2.36
N ASP A 293 -16.30 4.67 -2.05
CA ASP A 293 -15.92 3.69 -1.05
C ASP A 293 -15.25 4.41 0.12
N PRO A 294 -15.92 4.59 1.27
CA PRO A 294 -15.36 5.33 2.39
C PRO A 294 -14.34 4.50 3.19
N MET A 295 -14.34 3.16 3.11
CA MET A 295 -13.47 2.30 3.92
C MET A 295 -12.92 1.17 3.06
N ALA A 296 -12.07 1.54 2.13
CA ALA A 296 -11.69 0.69 1.01
C ALA A 296 -10.81 -0.49 1.41
N GLY A 297 -10.06 -0.40 2.52
CA GLY A 297 -9.15 -1.44 2.98
C GLY A 297 -8.24 -1.93 1.85
N GLY A 298 -8.35 -3.22 1.53
CA GLY A 298 -7.65 -3.86 0.43
C GLY A 298 -8.18 -3.51 -0.96
N GLY A 299 -9.02 -2.50 -1.13
CA GLY A 299 -9.40 -1.87 -2.40
C GLY A 299 -10.10 -2.75 -3.43
N VAL A 300 -10.98 -3.65 -2.99
CA VAL A 300 -11.81 -4.46 -3.92
C VAL A 300 -12.78 -3.58 -4.70
N VAL A 301 -13.41 -2.59 -4.05
CA VAL A 301 -14.39 -1.71 -4.71
C VAL A 301 -13.78 -0.89 -5.85
N PRO A 302 -12.67 -0.15 -5.68
CA PRO A 302 -12.07 0.59 -6.79
C PRO A 302 -11.62 -0.33 -7.93
N ASP A 303 -11.09 -1.53 -7.63
CA ASP A 303 -10.71 -2.49 -8.67
C ASP A 303 -11.91 -2.96 -9.50
N VAL A 304 -13.03 -3.27 -8.86
CA VAL A 304 -14.25 -3.67 -9.55
C VAL A 304 -14.90 -2.50 -10.29
N CYS A 305 -14.85 -1.28 -9.73
CA CYS A 305 -15.29 -0.08 -10.43
C CYS A 305 -14.46 0.16 -11.70
N LEU A 306 -13.14 0.02 -11.62
CA LEU A 306 -12.23 0.12 -12.76
C LEU A 306 -12.62 -0.87 -13.87
N LEU A 307 -12.89 -2.12 -13.51
CA LEU A 307 -13.28 -3.19 -14.43
C LEU A 307 -14.66 -2.94 -15.07
N PHE A 308 -15.64 -2.53 -14.26
CA PHE A 308 -17.00 -2.25 -14.69
C PHE A 308 -17.20 -0.83 -15.24
N GLU A 309 -16.12 -0.07 -15.44
CA GLU A 309 -16.16 1.29 -16.01
C GLU A 309 -17.01 2.27 -15.19
N ARG A 310 -17.03 2.12 -13.85
CA ARG A 310 -17.54 3.11 -12.91
C ARG A 310 -16.40 4.02 -12.46
N LYS A 311 -16.70 5.30 -12.24
CA LYS A 311 -15.79 6.24 -11.57
C LYS A 311 -15.74 5.85 -10.09
N CYS A 312 -14.60 5.95 -9.41
CA CYS A 312 -14.50 5.63 -7.99
C CYS A 312 -13.62 6.63 -7.24
N ARG A 313 -14.07 7.02 -6.05
CA ARG A 313 -13.26 7.67 -5.03
C ARG A 313 -13.25 6.77 -3.81
N ALA A 314 -12.07 6.29 -3.46
CA ALA A 314 -11.85 5.33 -2.40
C ALA A 314 -11.01 5.96 -1.30
N PHE A 315 -11.40 5.74 -0.05
CA PHE A 315 -10.72 6.26 1.12
C PHE A 315 -10.42 5.15 2.09
N ASP A 316 -9.31 5.27 2.80
CA ASP A 316 -9.02 4.43 3.97
C ASP A 316 -8.22 5.26 4.97
N GLN A 317 -8.26 4.90 6.25
CA GLN A 317 -7.46 5.60 7.25
C GLN A 317 -5.96 5.35 7.06
N ASN A 318 -5.58 4.14 6.65
CA ASN A 318 -4.18 3.76 6.45
C ASN A 318 -4.01 2.96 5.15
N PRO A 319 -4.15 3.63 3.99
CA PRO A 319 -4.05 2.94 2.70
C PRO A 319 -2.65 2.37 2.50
N HIS A 320 -2.58 1.20 1.87
CA HIS A 320 -1.30 0.66 1.46
C HIS A 320 -0.66 1.52 0.36
N LYS A 321 0.67 1.64 0.41
CA LYS A 321 1.45 2.43 -0.56
C LYS A 321 1.35 1.91 -2.00
N ASP A 322 1.02 0.63 -2.19
CA ASP A 322 0.81 0.01 -3.51
C ASP A 322 -0.60 0.25 -4.06
N ARG A 323 -1.46 0.98 -3.33
CA ARG A 323 -2.84 1.34 -3.73
C ARG A 323 -2.98 2.85 -3.94
N PRO A 324 -2.37 3.40 -5.01
CA PRO A 324 -2.32 4.85 -5.24
C PRO A 324 -3.69 5.50 -5.47
N GLU A 325 -4.74 4.72 -5.73
CA GLU A 325 -6.13 5.17 -5.88
C GLU A 325 -6.94 5.26 -4.59
N ILE A 326 -6.38 4.80 -3.47
CA ILE A 326 -7.02 4.89 -2.14
C ILE A 326 -6.38 6.06 -1.39
N GLU A 327 -7.19 7.05 -1.05
CA GLU A 327 -6.73 8.26 -0.38
C GLU A 327 -6.75 8.09 1.14
N PRO A 328 -5.72 8.59 1.85
CA PRO A 328 -5.73 8.60 3.31
C PRO A 328 -6.80 9.56 3.82
N HIS A 329 -7.79 9.05 4.55
CA HIS A 329 -8.82 9.86 5.20
C HIS A 329 -9.39 9.13 6.41
N HIS A 330 -9.48 9.85 7.53
CA HIS A 330 -10.13 9.36 8.74
C HIS A 330 -11.52 9.96 8.82
N TRP A 331 -12.55 9.11 8.72
CA TRP A 331 -13.93 9.55 8.87
C TRP A 331 -14.21 9.89 10.33
N ASP A 332 -14.34 11.19 10.60
CA ASP A 332 -14.90 11.72 11.84
C ASP A 332 -16.20 12.48 11.51
N PRO A 333 -17.36 11.81 11.57
CA PRO A 333 -18.64 12.42 11.24
C PRO A 333 -19.01 13.64 12.10
N ASP A 334 -18.39 13.83 13.28
CA ASP A 334 -18.68 14.99 14.13
C ASP A 334 -17.99 16.28 13.62
N THR A 335 -16.97 16.15 12.77
CA THR A 335 -16.32 17.31 12.11
C THR A 335 -17.10 17.84 10.91
N GLY A 336 -17.97 17.00 10.34
CA GLY A 336 -18.65 17.29 9.06
C GLY A 336 -17.72 17.29 7.85
N ASP A 337 -16.48 16.80 7.96
CA ASP A 337 -15.56 16.74 6.83
C ASP A 337 -16.05 15.74 5.77
N TRP A 338 -16.09 16.18 4.52
CA TRP A 338 -16.52 15.38 3.38
C TRP A 338 -15.56 15.63 2.20
N PRO A 339 -14.67 14.68 1.87
CA PRO A 339 -13.54 14.91 0.96
C PRO A 339 -13.91 14.93 -0.53
N LEU A 340 -15.20 14.88 -0.87
CA LEU A 340 -15.69 14.92 -2.25
C LEU A 340 -16.40 16.23 -2.58
N THR A 341 -16.00 16.82 -3.70
CA THR A 341 -16.75 17.92 -4.32
C THR A 341 -17.93 17.40 -5.14
N ASP A 342 -17.73 16.30 -5.85
CA ASP A 342 -18.77 15.62 -6.62
C ASP A 342 -19.61 14.67 -5.76
N LYS A 343 -20.92 14.66 -6.00
CA LYS A 343 -21.84 13.76 -5.30
C LYS A 343 -21.85 12.37 -5.95
N PRO A 344 -21.77 11.28 -5.15
CA PRO A 344 -21.78 9.92 -5.69
C PRO A 344 -23.19 9.46 -6.08
N ASP A 345 -23.25 8.55 -7.06
CA ASP A 345 -24.46 7.85 -7.48
C ASP A 345 -24.69 6.60 -6.63
N LEU A 346 -23.60 5.96 -6.18
CA LEU A 346 -23.61 4.86 -5.22
C LEU A 346 -22.52 5.03 -4.16
N ILE A 347 -22.85 4.79 -2.90
CA ILE A 347 -21.89 4.61 -1.81
C ILE A 347 -21.84 3.11 -1.50
N PHE A 348 -20.70 2.47 -1.72
CA PHE A 348 -20.47 1.09 -1.29
C PHE A 348 -19.74 1.14 0.04
N PHE A 349 -20.38 0.74 1.13
CA PHE A 349 -19.84 0.90 2.47
C PHE A 349 -19.70 -0.44 3.18
N ASP A 350 -18.46 -0.91 3.34
CA ASP A 350 -18.08 -2.10 4.09
C ASP A 350 -17.16 -1.73 5.27
N PRO A 351 -17.70 -1.22 6.39
CA PRO A 351 -16.91 -0.82 7.54
C PRO A 351 -16.32 -2.02 8.31
N PRO A 352 -15.28 -1.81 9.13
CA PRO A 352 -14.89 -2.77 10.15
C PRO A 352 -16.06 -3.13 11.08
N TYR A 353 -16.44 -4.40 11.14
CA TYR A 353 -17.55 -4.84 11.97
C TYR A 353 -17.19 -4.78 13.47
N TYR A 354 -18.16 -4.40 14.32
CA TYR A 354 -17.98 -4.22 15.76
C TYR A 354 -17.15 -5.35 16.41
N THR A 355 -16.00 -5.01 17.00
CA THR A 355 -15.00 -5.89 17.64
C THR A 355 -14.42 -7.05 16.80
N LYS A 356 -14.91 -7.29 15.58
CA LYS A 356 -14.34 -8.31 14.68
C LYS A 356 -13.01 -7.79 14.13
N LEU A 357 -11.98 -8.63 14.24
CA LEU A 357 -10.59 -8.30 13.85
C LEU A 357 -10.01 -7.06 14.56
N ASP A 358 -10.57 -6.67 15.72
CA ASP A 358 -10.13 -5.49 16.48
C ASP A 358 -8.62 -5.47 16.73
N LYS A 359 -8.01 -6.62 17.08
CA LYS A 359 -6.55 -6.71 17.29
C LYS A 359 -5.76 -6.39 16.01
N THR A 360 -6.24 -6.84 14.85
CA THR A 360 -5.57 -6.63 13.57
C THR A 360 -5.73 -5.18 13.11
N TYR A 361 -6.94 -4.62 13.24
CA TYR A 361 -7.16 -3.21 12.91
C TYR A 361 -6.47 -2.25 13.88
N LYS A 362 -6.35 -2.59 15.17
CA LYS A 362 -5.53 -1.83 16.13
C LYS A 362 -4.05 -1.80 15.77
N ALA A 363 -3.52 -2.91 15.25
CA ALA A 363 -2.14 -2.95 14.77
C ALA A 363 -1.93 -2.13 13.48
N ALA A 364 -2.95 -2.04 12.63
CA ALA A 364 -2.92 -1.27 11.39
C ALA A 364 -3.31 0.22 11.56
N ALA A 365 -3.98 0.58 12.66
CA ALA A 365 -4.45 1.93 12.92
C ALA A 365 -3.32 2.88 13.34
N ALA A 366 -3.41 4.14 12.92
CA ALA A 366 -2.52 5.19 13.38
C ALA A 366 -2.73 5.44 14.90
N PRO A 367 -1.67 5.72 15.68
CA PRO A 367 -1.78 5.89 17.14
C PRO A 367 -2.78 6.94 17.65
N LYS A 368 -3.23 7.86 16.78
CA LYS A 368 -4.12 8.98 17.10
C LYS A 368 -5.54 8.84 16.55
N ALA A 369 -5.86 7.75 15.86
CA ALA A 369 -7.17 7.53 15.24
C ALA A 369 -7.55 6.03 15.42
N PRO A 370 -8.34 5.67 16.44
CA PRO A 370 -8.71 4.28 16.66
C PRO A 370 -9.69 3.78 15.58
N SER A 371 -9.60 2.50 15.22
CA SER A 371 -10.56 1.86 14.31
C SER A 371 -11.97 1.94 14.87
N VAL A 372 -12.97 2.15 14.00
CA VAL A 372 -14.40 2.13 14.40
C VAL A 372 -14.77 0.81 15.10
N SER A 373 -14.18 -0.31 14.71
CA SER A 373 -14.42 -1.62 15.36
C SER A 373 -13.97 -1.69 16.81
N SER A 374 -13.14 -0.73 17.27
CA SER A 374 -12.59 -0.68 18.63
C SER A 374 -13.37 0.22 19.59
N LEU A 375 -14.35 0.96 19.07
CA LEU A 375 -15.20 1.86 19.85
C LEU A 375 -16.11 1.05 20.80
N PRO A 376 -16.52 1.63 21.95
CA PRO A 376 -17.65 1.13 22.72
C PRO A 376 -18.93 1.05 21.85
N ARG A 377 -19.86 0.14 22.18
CA ARG A 377 -21.10 -0.07 21.40
C ARG A 377 -21.87 1.24 21.11
N GLU A 378 -22.04 2.09 22.12
CA GLU A 378 -22.76 3.36 21.97
C GLU A 378 -22.07 4.30 20.98
N ASP A 379 -20.75 4.39 21.04
CA ASP A 379 -19.93 5.21 20.15
C ASP A 379 -19.90 4.63 18.73
N TYR A 380 -19.88 3.31 18.58
CA TYR A 380 -20.00 2.61 17.30
C TYR A 380 -21.35 2.91 16.63
N ILE A 381 -22.46 2.78 17.37
CA ILE A 381 -23.81 3.10 16.85
C ILE A 381 -23.90 4.58 16.49
N ARG A 382 -23.38 5.47 17.36
CA ARG A 382 -23.36 6.92 17.12
C ARG A 382 -22.56 7.27 15.87
N PHE A 383 -21.43 6.61 15.63
CA PHE A 383 -20.65 6.79 14.41
C PHE A 383 -21.49 6.52 13.16
N PHE A 384 -22.23 5.40 13.09
CA PHE A 384 -23.08 5.10 11.93
C PHE A 384 -24.23 6.09 11.78
N ALA A 385 -24.89 6.46 12.87
CA ALA A 385 -25.95 7.47 12.83
C ALA A 385 -25.44 8.79 12.20
N ARG A 386 -24.26 9.25 12.65
CA ARG A 386 -23.64 10.47 12.14
C ARG A 386 -23.14 10.33 10.71
N PHE A 387 -22.48 9.22 10.37
CA PHE A 387 -22.01 8.97 9.01
C PHE A 387 -23.17 8.89 8.02
N PHE A 388 -24.26 8.17 8.34
CA PHE A 388 -25.43 8.10 7.47
C PHE A 388 -26.10 9.46 7.28
N THR A 389 -26.14 10.30 8.33
CA THR A 389 -26.62 11.68 8.23
C THR A 389 -25.73 12.50 7.29
N LEU A 390 -24.42 12.46 7.49
CA LEU A 390 -23.45 13.18 6.65
C LEU A 390 -23.51 12.71 5.18
N ALA A 391 -23.53 11.39 4.94
CA ALA A 391 -23.70 10.83 3.61
C ALA A 391 -25.06 11.26 3.00
N HIS A 392 -26.13 11.30 3.79
CA HIS A 392 -27.42 11.80 3.32
C HIS A 392 -27.33 13.27 2.90
N GLU A 393 -26.64 14.13 3.64
CA GLU A 393 -26.48 15.55 3.28
C GLU A 393 -25.69 15.75 1.98
N HIS A 394 -24.64 14.95 1.77
CA HIS A 394 -23.70 15.11 0.67
C HIS A 394 -24.06 14.34 -0.63
N THR A 395 -25.19 13.65 -0.68
CA THR A 395 -25.65 12.89 -1.86
C THR A 395 -26.72 13.63 -2.67
N ARG A 396 -27.36 12.99 -3.65
CA ARG A 396 -28.51 13.53 -4.39
C ARG A 396 -29.74 12.62 -4.16
N PRO A 397 -30.97 13.12 -4.33
CA PRO A 397 -32.13 12.25 -4.49
C PRO A 397 -31.85 11.22 -5.58
N GLY A 398 -32.12 9.95 -5.28
CA GLY A 398 -31.81 8.80 -6.12
C GLY A 398 -30.49 8.09 -5.82
N THR A 399 -29.57 8.68 -5.05
CA THR A 399 -28.31 8.01 -4.67
C THR A 399 -28.60 6.73 -3.89
N THR A 400 -27.84 5.67 -4.19
CA THR A 400 -27.92 4.38 -3.50
C THR A 400 -26.82 4.24 -2.46
N LEU A 401 -27.14 3.79 -1.25
CA LEU A 401 -26.19 3.34 -0.24
C LEU A 401 -26.28 1.82 -0.15
N ALA A 402 -25.19 1.14 -0.49
CA ALA A 402 -25.03 -0.30 -0.36
C ALA A 402 -24.17 -0.58 0.88
N PHE A 403 -24.81 -0.88 2.00
CA PHE A 403 -24.18 -1.03 3.31
C PHE A 403 -24.01 -2.52 3.65
N LEU A 404 -22.76 -2.99 3.62
CA LEU A 404 -22.39 -4.37 3.93
C LEU A 404 -22.05 -4.48 5.42
N ASN A 405 -22.77 -5.31 6.16
CA ASN A 405 -22.45 -5.56 7.57
C ASN A 405 -22.85 -6.97 7.99
N ALA A 406 -22.46 -7.37 9.19
CA ALA A 406 -22.80 -8.64 9.78
C ALA A 406 -23.24 -8.45 11.22
N ASP A 407 -24.27 -9.19 11.63
CA ASP A 407 -24.69 -9.25 13.02
C ASP A 407 -23.48 -9.51 13.94
N TRP A 408 -23.47 -8.76 15.03
CA TRP A 408 -22.62 -9.00 16.17
C TRP A 408 -23.46 -9.44 17.36
N ARG A 409 -23.15 -10.64 17.84
CA ARG A 409 -23.71 -11.27 19.04
C ARG A 409 -22.54 -11.78 19.87
N ASN A 410 -22.74 -12.05 21.15
CA ASN A 410 -21.76 -12.77 21.96
C ASN A 410 -21.76 -14.28 21.64
N PHE A 411 -21.62 -14.62 20.35
CA PHE A 411 -21.77 -15.96 19.78
C PHE A 411 -20.59 -16.90 20.07
N GLU A 412 -19.58 -16.47 20.83
CA GLU A 412 -18.45 -17.33 21.20
C GLU A 412 -18.52 -17.84 22.64
N SER A 413 -19.37 -17.23 23.47
CA SER A 413 -19.36 -17.48 24.92
C SER A 413 -20.73 -17.77 25.53
N THR A 414 -21.83 -17.41 24.87
CA THR A 414 -23.17 -17.50 25.45
C THR A 414 -24.04 -18.51 24.69
N PRO A 415 -24.71 -19.46 25.37
CA PRO A 415 -25.71 -20.32 24.73
C PRO A 415 -26.82 -19.49 24.06
N ALA A 416 -27.33 -19.93 22.91
CA ALA A 416 -28.26 -19.14 22.09
C ALA A 416 -29.51 -18.68 22.85
N ALA A 417 -30.05 -19.54 23.72
CA ALA A 417 -31.24 -19.23 24.54
C ALA A 417 -30.98 -18.25 25.70
N GLN A 418 -29.71 -17.91 25.98
CA GLN A 418 -29.28 -17.03 27.06
C GLN A 418 -28.72 -15.69 26.53
N GLU A 419 -28.73 -15.47 25.21
CA GLU A 419 -28.32 -14.20 24.62
C GLU A 419 -29.29 -13.08 25.04
N THR A 420 -28.74 -11.93 25.41
CA THR A 420 -29.52 -10.72 25.68
C THR A 420 -29.43 -9.79 24.47
N PRO A 421 -30.56 -9.35 23.89
CA PRO A 421 -30.57 -8.47 22.72
C PRO A 421 -29.82 -7.15 22.94
N ASP A 422 -29.86 -6.58 24.15
CA ASP A 422 -29.27 -5.28 24.48
C ASP A 422 -27.75 -5.22 24.30
N GLN A 423 -27.10 -6.39 24.29
CA GLN A 423 -25.66 -6.50 24.06
C GLN A 423 -25.31 -6.68 22.59
N ALA A 424 -26.27 -7.02 21.72
CA ALA A 424 -26.04 -7.24 20.30
C ALA A 424 -26.03 -5.94 19.48
N VAL A 425 -25.45 -6.03 18.28
CA VAL A 425 -25.65 -5.05 17.20
C VAL A 425 -26.04 -5.86 15.97
N THR A 426 -27.25 -5.64 15.47
CA THR A 426 -27.89 -6.50 14.48
C THR A 426 -28.31 -5.71 13.25
N LEU A 427 -28.73 -6.43 12.21
CA LEU A 427 -29.34 -5.85 11.03
C LEU A 427 -30.49 -4.88 11.34
N PHE A 428 -31.29 -5.16 12.37
CA PHE A 428 -32.41 -4.30 12.75
C PHE A 428 -31.93 -2.93 13.25
N ASP A 429 -30.86 -2.90 14.05
CA ASP A 429 -30.26 -1.64 14.49
C ASP A 429 -29.78 -0.81 13.29
N TYR A 430 -29.11 -1.43 12.32
CA TYR A 430 -28.65 -0.72 11.12
C TYR A 430 -29.80 -0.24 10.23
N HIS A 431 -30.85 -1.05 10.07
CA HIS A 431 -32.06 -0.68 9.33
C HIS A 431 -32.75 0.54 9.95
N ASP A 432 -32.86 0.56 11.27
CA ASP A 432 -33.50 1.66 12.00
C ASP A 432 -32.65 2.94 11.93
N LEU A 433 -31.32 2.82 12.06
CA LEU A 433 -30.39 3.95 11.87
C LEU A 433 -30.51 4.57 10.48
N LEU A 434 -30.56 3.75 9.43
CA LEU A 434 -30.76 4.25 8.05
C LEU A 434 -32.09 5.00 7.94
N SER A 435 -33.17 4.42 8.44
CA SER A 435 -34.50 5.03 8.40
C SER A 435 -34.56 6.36 9.15
N GLN A 436 -33.95 6.44 10.34
CA GLN A 436 -33.89 7.65 11.15
C GLN A 436 -33.05 8.77 10.52
N THR A 437 -32.10 8.41 9.65
CA THR A 437 -31.17 9.36 9.00
C THR A 437 -31.62 9.73 7.58
N GLY A 438 -32.87 9.42 7.23
CA GLY A 438 -33.50 9.83 5.97
C GLY A 438 -33.29 8.87 4.80
N TRP A 439 -32.64 7.73 5.01
CA TRP A 439 -32.47 6.70 3.99
C TRP A 439 -33.66 5.74 3.97
N GLN A 440 -34.18 5.44 2.78
CA GLN A 440 -35.20 4.41 2.63
C GLN A 440 -34.56 3.07 2.26
N THR A 441 -34.59 2.09 3.16
CA THR A 441 -34.16 0.72 2.82
C THR A 441 -35.11 0.12 1.79
N THR A 442 -34.56 -0.43 0.71
CA THR A 442 -35.31 -0.99 -0.43
C THR A 442 -35.08 -2.48 -0.62
N HIS A 443 -33.88 -2.98 -0.31
CA HIS A 443 -33.54 -4.39 -0.46
C HIS A 443 -32.66 -4.87 0.69
N ARG A 444 -32.79 -6.17 0.98
CA ARG A 444 -31.91 -6.94 1.84
C ARG A 444 -31.34 -8.08 1.01
N ILE A 445 -30.02 -8.11 0.86
CA ILE A 445 -29.34 -9.16 0.10
C ILE A 445 -28.48 -9.97 1.07
N GLU A 446 -28.69 -11.27 1.10
CA GLU A 446 -27.97 -12.21 1.96
C GLU A 446 -26.63 -12.59 1.32
N CYS A 447 -25.52 -12.24 1.98
CA CYS A 447 -24.16 -12.43 1.51
C CYS A 447 -23.33 -13.27 2.50
N PRO A 448 -23.81 -14.47 2.92
CA PRO A 448 -23.25 -15.20 4.05
C PRO A 448 -21.78 -15.53 3.86
N LEU A 449 -21.03 -15.50 4.96
CA LEU A 449 -19.63 -15.87 5.02
C LEU A 449 -19.48 -17.40 5.00
N SER A 450 -18.35 -17.89 4.48
CA SER A 450 -18.05 -19.33 4.48
C SER A 450 -18.00 -19.88 5.91
N THR A 451 -18.60 -21.06 6.11
CA THR A 451 -18.54 -21.79 7.39
C THR A 451 -17.12 -22.28 7.70
N GLN A 452 -16.26 -22.41 6.69
CA GLN A 452 -14.87 -22.86 6.83
C GLN A 452 -14.01 -21.93 7.69
N ARG A 453 -14.48 -20.70 7.95
CA ARG A 453 -13.82 -19.76 8.86
C ARG A 453 -13.89 -20.16 10.34
N LEU A 454 -14.78 -21.09 10.70
CA LEU A 454 -14.89 -21.61 12.06
C LEU A 454 -14.01 -22.84 12.19
N THR A 455 -13.07 -22.82 13.13
CA THR A 455 -12.20 -23.98 13.41
C THR A 455 -12.99 -25.16 13.97
N SER A 456 -12.50 -26.38 13.77
CA SER A 456 -13.11 -27.59 14.33
C SER A 456 -13.34 -27.50 15.85
N THR A 457 -12.40 -26.88 16.57
CA THR A 457 -12.51 -26.64 18.01
C THR A 457 -13.63 -25.63 18.35
N GLN A 458 -13.78 -24.56 17.57
CA GLN A 458 -14.89 -23.61 17.74
C GLN A 458 -16.23 -24.29 17.48
N VAL A 459 -16.35 -25.08 16.40
CA VAL A 459 -17.57 -25.80 16.06
C VAL A 459 -17.94 -26.81 17.15
N GLN A 460 -16.98 -27.59 17.65
CA GLN A 460 -17.21 -28.53 18.76
C GLN A 460 -17.67 -27.80 20.02
N ARG A 461 -17.05 -26.68 20.37
CA ARG A 461 -17.47 -25.85 21.51
C ARG A 461 -18.89 -25.34 21.32
N MET A 462 -19.25 -24.88 20.12
CA MET A 462 -20.60 -24.38 19.82
C MET A 462 -21.64 -25.48 20.00
N GLN A 463 -21.37 -26.68 19.48
CA GLN A 463 -22.25 -27.85 19.63
C GLN A 463 -22.43 -28.23 21.10
N THR A 464 -21.33 -28.37 21.85
CA THR A 464 -21.37 -28.78 23.27
C THR A 464 -22.05 -27.74 24.16
N LYS A 465 -21.82 -26.45 23.91
CA LYS A 465 -22.35 -25.36 24.73
C LYS A 465 -23.67 -24.78 24.21
N ARG A 466 -24.27 -25.36 23.16
CA ARG A 466 -25.51 -24.86 22.51
C ARG A 466 -25.41 -23.39 22.08
N ILE A 467 -24.25 -23.01 21.55
CA ILE A 467 -23.99 -21.67 21.04
C ILE A 467 -24.32 -21.62 19.54
N LEU A 468 -25.00 -20.57 19.08
CA LEU A 468 -25.34 -20.39 17.67
C LEU A 468 -24.30 -19.49 16.99
N GLY A 469 -23.44 -20.07 16.15
CA GLY A 469 -22.44 -19.30 15.39
C GLY A 469 -23.09 -18.35 14.38
N THR A 470 -22.50 -17.17 14.20
CA THR A 470 -22.98 -16.16 13.25
C THR A 470 -22.10 -16.13 11.99
N ILE A 471 -22.64 -16.60 10.87
CA ILE A 471 -22.03 -16.49 9.53
C ILE A 471 -22.80 -15.52 8.61
N GLY A 472 -23.94 -15.01 9.09
CA GLY A 472 -24.74 -14.03 8.36
C GLY A 472 -23.94 -12.76 8.09
N ARG A 473 -24.03 -12.29 6.87
CA ARG A 473 -23.58 -10.98 6.42
C ARG A 473 -24.58 -10.52 5.39
N THR A 474 -24.99 -9.27 5.46
CA THR A 474 -26.10 -8.74 4.70
C THR A 474 -25.67 -7.43 4.06
N LEU A 475 -26.04 -7.27 2.79
CA LEU A 475 -25.94 -6.01 2.08
C LEU A 475 -27.31 -5.34 2.11
N LEU A 476 -27.45 -4.28 2.91
CA LEU A 476 -28.62 -3.43 2.89
C LEU A 476 -28.50 -2.41 1.75
N ILE A 477 -29.52 -2.35 0.91
CA ILE A 477 -29.62 -1.34 -0.15
C ILE A 477 -30.61 -0.28 0.31
N ALA A 478 -30.13 0.93 0.55
CA ALA A 478 -30.95 2.07 0.88
C ALA A 478 -30.85 3.15 -0.19
N ARG A 479 -31.91 3.94 -0.35
CA ARG A 479 -31.99 5.00 -1.34
C ARG A 479 -32.34 6.31 -0.68
N ARG A 480 -31.69 7.38 -1.12
CA ARG A 480 -32.11 8.73 -0.80
C ARG A 480 -33.31 9.09 -1.67
N MET A 481 -34.45 9.38 -1.05
CA MET A 481 -35.69 9.72 -1.76
C MET A 481 -35.73 11.16 -2.26
#